data_AF-A0A2P7MTT4-F1
#
_entry.id   AF-A0A2P7MTT4-F1
#
_cell.length_a   1.000
_cell.length_b   1.000
_cell.length_c   1.000
_cell.angle_alpha   90.00
_cell.angle_beta   90.00
_cell.angle_gamma   90.00
#
_symmetry.space_group_name_H-M   'P 1'
#
loop_
_entity.id
_entity.type
_entity.pdbx_description
1 polymer ?
#
loop_
_entity_poly.entity_id
_entity_poly.type
_entity_poly.pdbx_seq_one_letter_code
_entity_poly.pdbx_strand_id
1 'polypeptide(L)'
;MPDTTLGVEAARRRLPELLERAAAGERIVIQRHRTPMAALVPLAGQAPVDPLLRQRQIQSLMALQGSGRGCWDPQQRQPARPAPPPPAFVQPVQNLPRQGAFNPRLLAHGSRIALDGTALVAFLADAKGAGKHLEPLMHGIGAGYWIGVVSSLSLMRVLEGPLARSDEALTQRYIQAFNNPHHWQLIPSDGAIAAAAVRLRRQEPQLDDSCAIELATAIQSGAVVLVTDHPALAQTELHPVLSALRT
;
A
#
# COMPACT_ATOMS: atom_id res chain seq x y z
N MET A 1 -11.67 -9.85 -2.94
CA MET A 1 -12.96 -10.17 -2.29
C MET A 1 -13.95 -10.54 -3.39
N PRO A 2 -14.72 -11.63 -3.27
CA PRO A 2 -15.69 -12.01 -4.29
C PRO A 2 -16.84 -11.00 -4.36
N ASP A 3 -17.31 -10.71 -5.56
CA ASP A 3 -18.45 -9.81 -5.78
C ASP A 3 -19.74 -10.46 -5.25
N THR A 4 -20.39 -9.82 -4.27
CA THR A 4 -21.67 -10.28 -3.75
C THR A 4 -22.76 -9.95 -4.76
N THR A 5 -23.37 -10.97 -5.36
CA THR A 5 -24.43 -10.79 -6.36
C THR A 5 -25.82 -10.81 -5.72
N LEU A 6 -26.66 -9.83 -6.06
CA LEU A 6 -27.98 -9.64 -5.47
C LEU A 6 -29.04 -9.29 -6.52
N GLY A 7 -30.24 -9.86 -6.42
CA GLY A 7 -31.35 -9.52 -7.32
C GLY A 7 -31.88 -8.10 -7.11
N VAL A 8 -32.36 -7.42 -8.17
CA VAL A 8 -32.91 -6.05 -8.13
C VAL A 8 -33.98 -5.86 -7.03
N GLU A 9 -34.90 -6.80 -6.87
CA GLU A 9 -35.96 -6.68 -5.84
C GLU A 9 -35.39 -6.79 -4.41
N ALA A 10 -34.39 -7.64 -4.20
CA ALA A 10 -33.69 -7.73 -2.93
C ALA A 10 -32.85 -6.47 -2.66
N ALA A 11 -32.23 -5.90 -3.70
CA ALA A 11 -31.47 -4.66 -3.61
C ALA A 11 -32.35 -3.48 -3.20
N ARG A 12 -33.54 -3.36 -3.81
CA ARG A 12 -34.51 -2.31 -3.48
C ARG A 12 -34.99 -2.38 -2.03
N ARG A 13 -35.26 -3.58 -1.50
CA ARG A 13 -35.75 -3.77 -0.13
C ARG A 13 -34.68 -3.51 0.94
N ARG A 14 -33.40 -3.74 0.61
CA ARG A 14 -32.28 -3.67 1.56
C ARG A 14 -31.32 -2.52 1.26
N LEU A 15 -31.74 -1.53 0.45
CA LEU A 15 -30.84 -0.48 -0.02
C LEU A 15 -30.06 0.22 1.10
N PRO A 16 -30.65 0.59 2.25
CA PRO A 16 -29.88 1.22 3.34
C PRO A 16 -28.75 0.33 3.87
N GLU A 17 -29.02 -0.96 4.12
CA GLU A 17 -28.01 -1.92 4.60
C GLU A 17 -26.90 -2.14 3.56
N LEU A 18 -27.26 -2.19 2.28
CA LEU A 18 -26.29 -2.37 1.19
C LEU A 18 -25.39 -1.14 1.02
N LEU A 19 -25.88 0.07 1.32
CA LEU A 19 -25.06 1.28 1.33
C LEU A 19 -24.03 1.25 2.45
N GLU A 20 -24.41 0.83 3.67
CA GLU A 20 -23.47 0.67 4.79
C GLU A 20 -22.39 -0.38 4.47
N ARG A 21 -22.79 -1.50 3.88
CA ARG A 21 -21.86 -2.56 3.44
C ARG A 21 -20.91 -2.08 2.34
N ALA A 22 -21.44 -1.33 1.36
CA ALA A 22 -20.62 -0.72 0.34
C ALA A 22 -19.65 0.32 0.93
N ALA A 23 -20.10 1.14 1.88
CA ALA A 23 -19.26 2.08 2.61
C ALA A 23 -18.16 1.37 3.41
N ALA A 24 -18.44 0.20 3.97
CA ALA A 24 -17.46 -0.67 4.62
C ALA A 24 -16.50 -1.39 3.65
N GLY A 25 -16.62 -1.15 2.33
CA GLY A 25 -15.70 -1.63 1.32
C GLY A 25 -16.18 -2.85 0.51
N GLU A 26 -17.44 -3.28 0.68
CA GLU A 26 -18.00 -4.41 -0.07
C GLU A 26 -18.47 -3.99 -1.47
N ARG A 27 -18.10 -4.76 -2.50
CA ARG A 27 -18.62 -4.59 -3.86
C ARG A 27 -19.85 -5.48 -4.06
N ILE A 28 -20.98 -4.87 -4.42
CA ILE A 28 -22.26 -5.57 -4.54
C ILE A 28 -22.78 -5.39 -5.96
N VAL A 29 -22.97 -6.48 -6.68
CA VAL A 29 -23.49 -6.47 -8.06
C VAL A 29 -25.00 -6.72 -8.04
N ILE A 30 -25.77 -5.77 -8.55
CA ILE A 30 -27.22 -5.85 -8.67
C ILE A 30 -27.57 -6.43 -10.04
N GLN A 31 -28.34 -7.51 -10.04
CA GLN A 31 -28.73 -8.27 -11.24
C GLN A 31 -30.25 -8.40 -11.41
N ARG A 32 -30.70 -8.45 -12.66
CA ARG A 32 -32.09 -8.77 -13.02
C ARG A 32 -32.08 -9.98 -13.96
N HIS A 33 -32.86 -11.01 -13.64
CA HIS A 33 -32.91 -12.26 -14.42
C HIS A 33 -31.51 -12.87 -14.71
N ARG A 34 -30.60 -12.84 -13.72
CA ARG A 34 -29.18 -13.28 -13.83
C ARG A 34 -28.30 -12.43 -14.75
N THR A 35 -28.79 -11.29 -15.23
CA THR A 35 -28.01 -10.31 -15.99
C THR A 35 -27.55 -9.19 -15.04
N PRO A 36 -26.22 -8.91 -14.94
CA PRO A 36 -25.71 -7.78 -14.18
C PRO A 36 -26.26 -6.46 -14.74
N MET A 37 -26.83 -5.60 -13.89
CA MET A 37 -27.40 -4.31 -14.30
C MET A 37 -26.70 -3.10 -13.67
N ALA A 38 -26.29 -3.20 -12.41
CA ALA A 38 -25.63 -2.12 -11.69
C ALA A 38 -24.70 -2.70 -10.62
N ALA A 39 -23.83 -1.87 -10.04
CA ALA A 39 -23.04 -2.24 -8.87
C ALA A 39 -23.04 -1.11 -7.85
N LEU A 40 -23.13 -1.46 -6.57
CA LEU A 40 -22.77 -0.59 -5.47
C LEU A 40 -21.29 -0.83 -5.17
N VAL A 41 -20.55 0.27 -5.15
CA VAL A 41 -19.11 0.30 -4.95
C VAL A 41 -18.78 1.32 -3.86
N PRO A 42 -17.81 1.03 -2.98
CA PRO A 42 -17.32 2.01 -2.02
C PRO A 42 -16.90 3.28 -2.74
N LEU A 43 -17.25 4.43 -2.18
CA LEU A 43 -16.73 5.74 -2.62
C LEU A 43 -15.30 5.98 -2.09
N ALA A 44 -14.93 5.32 -0.99
CA ALA A 44 -13.54 5.31 -0.52
C ALA A 44 -12.64 4.68 -1.60
N GLY A 45 -11.61 5.41 -2.02
CA GLY A 45 -10.74 4.99 -3.11
C GLY A 45 -11.27 5.22 -4.52
N GLN A 46 -12.38 5.94 -4.71
CA GLN A 46 -12.79 6.43 -6.02
C GLN A 46 -12.19 7.80 -6.30
N ALA A 47 -11.70 7.97 -7.53
CA ALA A 47 -11.32 9.27 -8.06
C ALA A 47 -12.48 10.28 -7.88
N PRO A 48 -12.23 11.48 -7.31
CA PRO A 48 -13.26 12.51 -7.22
C PRO A 48 -13.85 12.77 -8.60
N VAL A 49 -15.18 12.86 -8.67
CA VAL A 49 -15.91 13.19 -9.90
C VAL A 49 -15.58 14.61 -10.35
N ASP A 50 -15.37 15.53 -9.41
CA ASP A 50 -14.94 16.90 -9.65
C ASP A 50 -13.44 16.96 -10.01
N PRO A 51 -13.08 17.40 -11.24
CA PRO A 51 -11.69 17.54 -11.67
C PRO A 51 -10.87 18.49 -10.80
N LEU A 52 -11.47 19.56 -10.26
CA LEU A 52 -10.74 20.54 -9.43
C LEU A 52 -10.39 19.94 -8.06
N LEU A 53 -11.32 19.21 -7.45
CA LEU A 53 -11.05 18.49 -6.20
C LEU A 53 -9.98 17.42 -6.40
N ARG A 54 -10.04 16.67 -7.50
CA ARG A 54 -9.00 15.70 -7.86
C ARG A 54 -7.63 16.36 -8.00
N GLN A 55 -7.55 17.48 -8.73
CA GLN A 55 -6.29 18.20 -8.91
C GLN A 55 -5.71 18.68 -7.58
N ARG A 56 -6.55 19.22 -6.67
CA ARG A 56 -6.12 19.64 -5.32
C ARG A 56 -5.63 18.46 -4.48
N GLN A 57 -6.30 17.32 -4.57
CA GLN A 57 -5.92 16.09 -3.87
C GLN A 57 -4.55 15.56 -4.32
N ILE A 58 -4.32 15.50 -5.64
CA ILE A 58 -3.01 15.16 -6.21
C ILE A 58 -1.95 16.13 -5.70
N GLN A 59 -2.20 17.44 -5.80
CA GLN A 59 -1.24 18.46 -5.34
C GLN A 59 -0.92 18.35 -3.85
N SER A 60 -1.92 18.05 -3.01
CA SER A 60 -1.74 17.89 -1.57
C SER A 60 -0.81 16.73 -1.23
N LEU A 61 -0.96 15.59 -1.93
CA LEU A 61 -0.10 14.43 -1.75
C LEU A 61 1.30 14.67 -2.34
N MET A 62 1.40 15.27 -3.53
CA MET A 62 2.69 15.62 -4.14
C MET A 62 3.48 16.61 -3.28
N ALA A 63 2.82 17.54 -2.60
CA ALA A 63 3.47 18.50 -1.72
C ALA A 63 4.17 17.84 -0.51
N LEU A 64 3.88 16.58 -0.20
CA LEU A 64 4.59 15.84 0.84
C LEU A 64 6.00 15.41 0.41
N GLN A 65 6.27 15.29 -0.90
CA GLN A 65 7.59 14.91 -1.39
C GLN A 65 8.65 15.91 -0.91
N GLY A 66 9.73 15.39 -0.33
CA GLY A 66 10.83 16.20 0.19
C GLY A 66 10.49 17.04 1.43
N SER A 67 9.25 17.03 1.93
CA SER A 67 8.85 17.79 3.12
C SER A 67 9.59 17.35 4.39
N GLY A 68 10.07 16.10 4.42
CA GLY A 68 10.83 15.53 5.54
C GLY A 68 12.32 15.42 5.24
N ARG A 69 12.84 16.18 4.26
CA ARG A 69 14.27 16.14 3.92
C ARG A 69 15.11 16.48 5.17
N GLY A 70 16.03 15.58 5.54
CA GLY A 70 16.86 15.70 6.74
C GLY A 70 16.17 15.35 8.06
N CYS A 71 14.97 14.76 8.02
CA CYS A 71 14.28 14.23 9.20
C CYS A 71 14.78 12.86 9.62
N TRP A 72 15.26 12.05 8.67
CA TRP A 72 15.81 10.72 8.94
C TRP A 72 17.28 10.67 8.56
N ASP A 73 18.07 9.95 9.35
CA ASP A 73 19.48 9.72 9.05
C ASP A 73 19.62 8.78 7.82
N PRO A 74 20.30 9.20 6.73
CA PRO A 74 20.56 8.34 5.58
C PRO A 74 21.30 7.05 5.94
N GLN A 75 22.04 7.02 7.05
CA GLN A 75 22.80 5.87 7.56
C GLN A 75 21.95 4.95 8.45
N GLN A 76 20.79 5.39 8.95
CA GLN A 76 19.81 4.55 9.65
C GLN A 76 18.90 3.74 8.71
N ARG A 77 19.21 3.70 7.40
CA ARG A 77 18.77 2.56 6.59
C ARG A 77 19.35 1.32 7.25
N GLN A 78 18.51 0.56 7.94
CA GLN A 78 18.90 -0.64 8.68
C GLN A 78 19.95 -1.39 7.86
N PRO A 79 21.14 -1.69 8.40
CA PRO A 79 22.10 -2.48 7.67
C PRO A 79 21.38 -3.77 7.33
N ALA A 80 21.19 -4.02 6.03
CA ALA A 80 20.79 -5.32 5.55
C ALA A 80 21.72 -6.31 6.25
N ARG A 81 21.19 -7.18 7.11
CA ARG A 81 21.96 -8.34 7.53
C ARG A 81 22.41 -8.98 6.21
N PRO A 82 23.72 -9.17 5.96
CA PRO A 82 24.14 -9.83 4.74
C PRO A 82 23.35 -11.13 4.65
N ALA A 83 22.66 -11.32 3.52
CA ALA A 83 21.89 -12.53 3.29
C ALA A 83 22.80 -13.72 3.61
N PRO A 84 22.34 -14.72 4.39
CA PRO A 84 23.14 -15.92 4.57
C PRO A 84 23.52 -16.47 3.18
N PRO A 85 24.75 -16.96 3.00
CA PRO A 85 25.16 -17.50 1.71
C PRO A 85 24.14 -18.56 1.28
N PRO A 86 23.73 -18.57 0.00
CA PRO A 86 22.74 -19.53 -0.47
C PRO A 86 23.25 -20.95 -0.14
N PRO A 87 22.38 -21.85 0.36
CA PRO A 87 22.78 -23.22 0.60
C PRO A 87 23.33 -23.81 -0.70
N ALA A 88 24.45 -24.55 -0.60
CA ALA A 88 25.29 -25.01 -1.71
C ALA A 88 24.60 -25.95 -2.74
N PHE A 89 23.28 -26.10 -2.70
CA PHE A 89 22.48 -26.98 -3.56
C PHE A 89 21.27 -26.30 -4.21
N VAL A 90 21.24 -24.96 -4.32
CA VAL A 90 20.23 -24.29 -5.14
C VAL A 90 20.82 -24.02 -6.52
N GLN A 91 20.55 -24.91 -7.46
CA GLN A 91 20.71 -24.57 -8.87
C GLN A 91 19.85 -23.33 -9.14
N PRO A 92 20.39 -22.28 -9.80
CA PRO A 92 19.56 -21.15 -10.19
C PRO A 92 18.44 -21.70 -11.08
N VAL A 93 17.19 -21.48 -10.68
CA VAL A 93 16.05 -21.77 -11.55
C VAL A 93 16.18 -20.83 -12.75
N GLN A 94 16.78 -21.32 -13.84
CA GLN A 94 17.15 -20.52 -15.01
C GLN A 94 15.95 -20.01 -15.82
N ASN A 95 14.71 -20.25 -15.36
CA ASN A 95 13.49 -19.94 -16.12
C ASN A 95 12.37 -19.30 -15.28
N LEU A 96 12.70 -18.45 -14.29
CA LEU A 96 11.76 -17.41 -13.88
C LEU A 96 12.05 -16.17 -14.73
N PRO A 97 11.05 -15.59 -15.43
CA PRO A 97 11.27 -14.35 -16.16
C PRO A 97 11.81 -13.33 -15.16
N ARG A 98 13.05 -12.88 -15.37
CA ARG A 98 13.63 -11.75 -14.63
C ARG A 98 12.56 -10.66 -14.64
N GLN A 99 12.07 -10.33 -13.44
CA GLN A 99 10.99 -9.38 -13.18
C GLN A 99 10.96 -8.30 -14.25
N GLY A 100 10.04 -8.43 -15.23
CA GLY A 100 9.78 -7.35 -16.17
C GLY A 100 9.52 -6.10 -15.35
N ALA A 101 10.14 -4.97 -15.71
CA ALA A 101 9.95 -3.71 -14.99
C ALA A 101 8.45 -3.51 -14.75
N PHE A 102 8.04 -3.61 -13.50
CA PHE A 102 6.64 -3.51 -13.17
C PHE A 102 6.16 -2.15 -13.64
N ASN A 103 5.12 -2.17 -14.47
CA ASN A 103 4.53 -0.98 -15.00
C ASN A 103 3.25 -0.71 -14.20
N PRO A 104 3.21 0.36 -13.38
CA PRO A 104 2.01 0.70 -12.61
C PRO A 104 0.76 0.84 -13.49
N ARG A 105 0.92 1.17 -14.79
CA ARG A 105 -0.21 1.26 -15.74
C ARG A 105 -0.93 -0.07 -15.98
N LEU A 106 -0.35 -1.19 -15.59
CA LEU A 106 -0.97 -2.51 -15.65
C LEU A 106 -1.89 -2.79 -14.45
N LEU A 107 -1.87 -1.94 -13.42
CA LEU A 107 -2.74 -2.08 -12.27
C LEU A 107 -4.17 -1.69 -12.62
N ALA A 108 -5.12 -2.55 -12.26
CA ALA A 108 -6.54 -2.25 -12.40
C ALA A 108 -6.93 -1.04 -11.54
N HIS A 109 -7.93 -0.27 -11.99
CA HIS A 109 -8.50 0.80 -11.17
C HIS A 109 -9.08 0.24 -9.87
N GLY A 110 -8.89 0.96 -8.77
CA GLY A 110 -9.27 0.53 -7.43
C GLY A 110 -8.34 -0.52 -6.81
N SER A 111 -7.24 -0.88 -7.48
CA SER A 111 -6.22 -1.76 -6.89
C SER A 111 -5.63 -1.14 -5.62
N ARG A 112 -5.33 -2.00 -4.66
CA ARG A 112 -4.61 -1.62 -3.43
C ARG A 112 -3.11 -1.78 -3.63
N ILE A 113 -2.35 -0.78 -3.22
CA ILE A 113 -0.89 -0.75 -3.32
C ILE A 113 -0.36 -0.56 -1.91
N ALA A 114 0.31 -1.56 -1.36
CA ALA A 114 0.93 -1.42 -0.04
C ALA A 114 2.25 -0.66 -0.16
N LEU A 115 2.47 0.31 0.73
CA LEU A 115 3.74 1.01 0.86
C LEU A 115 4.25 0.86 2.28
N ASP A 116 5.45 0.29 2.41
CA ASP A 116 6.08 0.18 3.71
C ASP A 116 6.72 1.52 4.14
N GLY A 117 7.16 1.57 5.41
CA GLY A 117 7.79 2.76 5.96
C GLY A 117 9.06 3.18 5.23
N THR A 118 9.81 2.25 4.63
CA THR A 118 11.05 2.58 3.90
C THR A 118 10.75 3.29 2.58
N ALA A 119 9.73 2.84 1.84
CA ALA A 119 9.27 3.51 0.63
C ALA A 119 8.67 4.89 0.92
N LEU A 120 7.83 5.00 1.97
CA LEU A 120 7.25 6.27 2.37
C LEU A 120 8.32 7.28 2.79
N VAL A 121 9.27 6.89 3.64
CA VAL A 121 10.38 7.75 4.04
C VAL A 121 11.22 8.16 2.83
N ALA A 122 11.47 7.26 1.87
CA ALA A 122 12.20 7.60 0.65
C ALA A 122 11.50 8.70 -0.16
N PHE A 123 10.17 8.65 -0.28
CA PHE A 123 9.38 9.71 -0.93
C PHE A 123 9.41 11.02 -0.14
N LEU A 124 9.14 10.96 1.17
CA LEU A 124 9.05 12.14 2.04
C LEU A 124 10.39 12.85 2.24
N ALA A 125 11.50 12.10 2.23
CA ALA A 125 12.85 12.64 2.30
C ALA A 125 13.37 13.12 0.94
N ASP A 126 12.65 12.82 -0.16
CA ASP A 126 13.11 13.00 -1.54
C ASP A 126 14.47 12.32 -1.77
N ALA A 127 14.54 11.03 -1.40
CA ALA A 127 15.74 10.24 -1.55
C ALA A 127 16.12 10.10 -3.04
N LYS A 128 17.42 10.10 -3.32
CA LYS A 128 17.93 10.02 -4.70
C LYS A 128 17.38 8.78 -5.41
N GLY A 129 16.64 9.00 -6.50
CA GLY A 129 16.03 7.93 -7.30
C GLY A 129 14.59 7.59 -6.91
N ALA A 130 14.14 7.94 -5.70
CA ALA A 130 12.80 7.62 -5.20
C ALA A 130 11.70 8.29 -6.04
N GLY A 131 11.86 9.58 -6.35
CA GLY A 131 10.85 10.34 -7.12
C GLY A 131 10.46 9.67 -8.43
N LYS A 132 11.44 9.15 -9.19
CA LYS A 132 11.19 8.50 -10.48
C LYS A 132 10.21 7.32 -10.41
N HIS A 133 10.24 6.56 -9.31
CA HIS A 133 9.46 5.34 -9.16
C HIS A 133 8.21 5.55 -8.29
N LEU A 134 8.31 6.41 -7.28
CA LEU A 134 7.23 6.66 -6.33
C LEU A 134 6.27 7.77 -6.79
N GLU A 135 6.72 8.79 -7.54
CA GLU A 135 5.83 9.85 -8.01
C GLU A 135 4.66 9.33 -8.85
N PRO A 136 4.84 8.39 -9.81
CA PRO A 136 3.70 7.84 -10.55
C PRO A 136 2.70 7.11 -9.65
N LEU A 137 3.18 6.43 -8.61
CA LEU A 137 2.35 5.72 -7.63
C LEU A 137 1.58 6.70 -6.75
N MET A 138 2.27 7.68 -6.18
CA MET A 138 1.66 8.73 -5.36
C MET A 138 0.66 9.53 -6.19
N HIS A 139 0.96 9.83 -7.44
CA HIS A 139 0.03 10.52 -8.34
C HIS A 139 -1.22 9.69 -8.60
N GLY A 140 -1.06 8.39 -8.89
CA GLY A 140 -2.20 7.49 -9.10
C GLY A 140 -3.09 7.34 -7.87
N ILE A 141 -2.49 7.29 -6.68
CA ILE A 141 -3.21 7.29 -5.40
C ILE A 141 -3.93 8.62 -5.18
N GLY A 142 -3.24 9.75 -5.32
CA GLY A 142 -3.84 11.09 -5.16
C GLY A 142 -4.94 11.39 -6.17
N ALA A 143 -4.86 10.80 -7.37
CA ALA A 143 -5.89 10.88 -8.40
C ALA A 143 -7.09 9.95 -8.13
N GLY A 144 -6.98 9.03 -7.17
CA GLY A 144 -7.97 8.01 -6.85
C GLY A 144 -8.08 6.88 -7.89
N TYR A 145 -7.01 6.63 -8.65
CA TYR A 145 -6.93 5.42 -9.50
C TYR A 145 -6.64 4.17 -8.66
N TRP A 146 -5.91 4.34 -7.55
CA TRP A 146 -5.51 3.27 -6.63
C TRP A 146 -5.71 3.71 -5.19
N ILE A 147 -5.73 2.72 -4.30
CA ILE A 147 -5.78 2.94 -2.84
C ILE A 147 -4.42 2.56 -2.28
N GLY A 148 -3.74 3.51 -1.63
CA GLY A 148 -2.54 3.20 -0.87
C GLY A 148 -2.89 2.46 0.43
N VAL A 149 -2.12 1.45 0.79
CA VAL A 149 -2.23 0.75 2.08
C VAL A 149 -0.98 1.05 2.88
N VAL A 150 -1.16 1.46 4.13
CA VAL A 150 -0.08 1.78 5.07
C VAL A 150 -0.35 1.02 6.37
N SER A 151 0.67 0.39 6.94
CA SER A 151 0.55 -0.24 8.25
C SER A 151 0.77 0.79 9.37
N SER A 152 0.31 0.50 10.58
CA SER A 152 0.66 1.31 11.75
C SER A 152 2.17 1.36 12.01
N LEU A 153 2.90 0.31 11.60
CA LEU A 153 4.35 0.24 11.72
C LEU A 153 5.05 1.19 10.72
N SER A 154 4.56 1.23 9.49
CA SER A 154 4.98 2.19 8.47
C SER A 154 4.71 3.63 8.90
N LEU A 155 3.53 3.90 9.47
CA LEU A 155 3.20 5.22 10.01
C LEU A 155 4.14 5.61 11.14
N MET A 156 4.41 4.70 12.10
CA MET A 156 5.37 4.95 13.18
C MET A 156 6.73 5.39 12.64
N ARG A 157 7.27 4.68 11.63
CA ARG A 157 8.55 5.02 10.99
C ARG A 157 8.54 6.39 10.28
N VAL A 158 7.40 6.74 9.68
CA VAL A 158 7.21 8.09 9.10
C VAL A 158 7.19 9.16 10.20
N LEU A 159 6.63 8.89 11.36
CA LEU A 159 6.54 9.89 12.43
C LEU A 159 7.85 10.01 13.23
N GLU A 160 8.70 8.99 13.26
CA GLU A 160 10.01 9.01 13.94
C GLU A 160 10.86 10.23 13.53
N GLY A 161 10.92 10.54 12.24
CA GLY A 161 11.74 11.64 11.70
C GLY A 161 11.36 13.03 12.24
N PRO A 162 10.14 13.54 11.98
CA PRO A 162 9.72 14.83 12.48
C PRO A 162 9.64 14.89 14.02
N LEU A 163 9.23 13.80 14.69
CA LEU A 163 9.18 13.76 16.16
C LEU A 163 10.57 13.85 16.80
N ALA A 164 11.59 13.20 16.21
CA ALA A 164 12.98 13.33 16.68
C ALA A 164 13.50 14.78 16.62
N ARG A 165 12.86 15.63 15.82
CA ARG A 165 13.17 17.06 15.66
C ARG A 165 12.17 17.98 16.40
N SER A 166 11.21 17.40 17.12
CA SER A 166 10.11 18.13 17.76
C SER A 166 9.27 18.96 16.77
N ASP A 167 9.18 18.54 15.50
CA ASP A 167 8.36 19.18 14.48
C ASP A 167 6.93 18.62 14.51
N GLU A 168 6.13 19.13 15.45
CA GLU A 168 4.74 18.73 15.63
C GLU A 168 3.87 19.10 14.41
N ALA A 169 4.18 20.20 13.73
CA ALA A 169 3.42 20.63 12.57
C ALA A 169 3.56 19.64 11.41
N LEU A 170 4.79 19.20 11.12
CA LEU A 170 5.03 18.18 10.10
C LEU A 170 4.48 16.81 10.50
N THR A 171 4.59 16.46 11.79
CA THR A 171 3.99 15.23 12.35
C THR A 171 2.48 15.19 12.09
N GLN A 172 1.75 16.24 12.45
CA GLN A 172 0.30 16.32 12.22
C GLN A 172 -0.05 16.28 10.74
N ARG A 173 0.76 16.92 9.89
CA ARG A 173 0.57 16.89 8.43
C ARG A 173 0.69 15.47 7.87
N TYR A 174 1.65 14.67 8.34
CA TYR A 174 1.77 13.26 7.93
C TYR A 174 0.62 12.41 8.44
N ILE A 175 0.20 12.59 9.70
CA ILE A 175 -0.97 11.88 10.26
C ILE A 175 -2.21 12.18 9.41
N GLN A 176 -2.50 13.45 9.13
CA GLN A 176 -3.65 13.84 8.32
C GLN A 176 -3.60 13.28 6.90
N ALA A 177 -2.42 13.29 6.28
CA ALA A 177 -2.24 12.76 4.93
C ALA A 177 -2.54 11.26 4.86
N PHE A 178 -1.90 10.45 5.72
CA PHE A 178 -2.03 8.99 5.69
C PHE A 178 -3.30 8.46 6.34
N ASN A 179 -4.04 9.29 7.08
CA ASN A 179 -5.40 8.97 7.54
C ASN A 179 -6.50 9.37 6.55
N ASN A 180 -6.18 9.99 5.41
CA ASN A 180 -7.19 10.37 4.43
C ASN A 180 -7.77 9.14 3.73
N PRO A 181 -9.04 8.75 3.99
CA PRO A 181 -9.63 7.51 3.49
C PRO A 181 -9.91 7.55 1.98
N HIS A 182 -9.80 8.71 1.32
CA HIS A 182 -9.91 8.80 -0.13
C HIS A 182 -8.68 8.24 -0.84
N HIS A 183 -7.52 8.27 -0.18
CA HIS A 183 -6.23 7.89 -0.77
C HIS A 183 -5.61 6.69 -0.06
N TRP A 184 -5.82 6.58 1.25
CA TRP A 184 -5.10 5.66 2.10
C TRP A 184 -6.04 4.80 2.93
N GLN A 185 -5.64 3.55 3.12
CA GLN A 185 -6.17 2.66 4.13
C GLN A 185 -5.07 2.38 5.14
N LEU A 186 -5.22 2.93 6.36
CA LEU A 186 -4.34 2.62 7.49
C LEU A 186 -4.78 1.31 8.12
N ILE A 187 -3.87 0.33 8.19
CA ILE A 187 -4.13 -0.99 8.78
C ILE A 187 -3.56 -1.03 10.21
N PRO A 188 -4.41 -1.23 11.24
CA PRO A 188 -3.95 -1.46 12.60
C PRO A 188 -3.24 -2.81 12.74
N SER A 189 -2.22 -2.87 13.59
CA SER A 189 -1.60 -4.16 13.95
C SER A 189 -2.46 -4.87 14.98
N ASP A 190 -3.03 -6.01 14.60
CA ASP A 190 -3.88 -6.84 15.45
C ASP A 190 -3.36 -8.28 15.56
N GLY A 191 -4.09 -9.14 16.29
CA GLY A 191 -3.72 -10.54 16.46
C GLY A 191 -3.73 -11.36 15.16
N ALA A 192 -4.55 -10.99 14.17
CA ALA A 192 -4.63 -11.68 12.89
C ALA A 192 -3.40 -11.37 12.01
N ILE A 193 -2.96 -10.10 12.00
CA ILE A 193 -1.72 -9.68 11.36
C ILE A 193 -0.52 -10.34 12.03
N ALA A 194 -0.46 -10.33 13.37
CA ALA A 194 0.62 -10.95 14.12
C ALA A 194 0.74 -12.46 13.84
N ALA A 195 -0.38 -13.19 13.86
CA ALA A 195 -0.38 -14.62 13.55
C ALA A 195 0.07 -14.92 12.11
N ALA A 196 -0.33 -14.08 11.14
CA ALA A 196 0.13 -14.22 9.76
C ALA A 196 1.61 -13.90 9.60
N ALA A 197 2.12 -12.85 10.25
CA ALA A 197 3.54 -12.50 10.24
C ALA A 197 4.41 -13.68 10.74
N VAL A 198 4.03 -14.31 11.85
CA VAL A 198 4.74 -15.49 12.37
C VAL A 198 4.72 -16.65 11.36
N ARG A 199 3.60 -16.89 10.66
CA ARG A 199 3.52 -17.93 9.61
C ARG A 199 4.43 -17.61 8.42
N LEU A 200 4.45 -16.35 7.98
CA LEU A 200 5.32 -15.90 6.88
C LEU A 200 6.79 -16.07 7.24
N ARG A 201 7.21 -15.72 8.47
CA ARG A 201 8.59 -15.94 8.94
C ARG A 201 9.01 -17.41 8.98
N ARG A 202 8.06 -18.34 9.16
CA ARG A 202 8.38 -19.78 9.06
C ARG A 202 8.64 -20.21 7.61
N GLN A 203 8.07 -19.51 6.63
CA GLN A 203 8.29 -19.76 5.20
C GLN A 203 9.55 -19.04 4.71
N GLU A 204 9.79 -17.81 5.17
CA GLU A 204 10.96 -16.99 4.85
C GLU A 204 11.66 -16.51 6.15
N PRO A 205 12.54 -17.34 6.75
CA PRO A 205 13.20 -17.03 8.03
C PRO A 205 14.11 -15.79 8.01
N GLN A 206 14.48 -15.31 6.82
CA GLN A 206 15.24 -14.08 6.64
C GLN A 206 14.44 -12.81 6.94
N LEU A 207 13.10 -12.89 6.98
CA LEU A 207 12.24 -11.76 7.35
C LEU A 207 12.32 -11.54 8.88
N ASP A 208 12.65 -10.32 9.28
CA ASP A 208 12.46 -9.89 10.66
C ASP A 208 10.97 -9.63 10.96
N ASP A 209 10.66 -9.32 12.22
CA ASP A 209 9.28 -9.11 12.65
C ASP A 209 8.63 -7.93 11.91
N SER A 210 9.39 -6.86 11.66
CA SER A 210 8.90 -5.69 10.93
C SER A 210 8.51 -6.05 9.51
N CYS A 211 9.40 -6.71 8.76
CA CYS A 211 9.16 -7.12 7.38
C CYS A 211 7.99 -8.09 7.27
N ALA A 212 7.89 -9.03 8.22
CA ALA A 212 6.81 -10.00 8.23
C ALA A 212 5.45 -9.36 8.52
N ILE A 213 5.40 -8.33 9.37
CA ILE A 213 4.19 -7.53 9.63
C ILE A 213 3.80 -6.73 8.39
N GLU A 214 4.76 -6.09 7.71
CA GLU A 214 4.48 -5.34 6.47
C GLU A 214 3.96 -6.28 5.36
N LEU A 215 4.60 -7.44 5.18
CA LEU A 215 4.16 -8.45 4.22
C LEU A 215 2.77 -9.00 4.56
N ALA A 216 2.51 -9.32 5.83
CA ALA A 216 1.20 -9.75 6.29
C ALA A 216 0.13 -8.69 6.03
N THR A 217 0.45 -7.42 6.27
CA THR A 217 -0.44 -6.27 6.03
C THR A 217 -0.78 -6.15 4.54
N ALA A 218 0.23 -6.23 3.67
CA ALA A 218 0.02 -6.19 2.22
C ALA A 218 -0.90 -7.33 1.75
N ILE A 219 -0.62 -8.57 2.17
CA ILE A 219 -1.39 -9.74 1.76
C ILE A 219 -2.84 -9.68 2.28
N GLN A 220 -3.04 -9.38 3.57
CA GLN A 220 -4.38 -9.40 4.17
C GLN A 220 -5.27 -8.23 3.71
N SER A 221 -4.67 -7.07 3.44
CA SER A 221 -5.41 -5.95 2.85
C SER A 221 -5.80 -6.22 1.39
N GLY A 222 -5.26 -7.28 0.77
CA GLY A 222 -5.45 -7.58 -0.64
C GLY A 222 -4.75 -6.57 -1.54
N ALA A 223 -3.65 -5.98 -1.08
CA ALA A 223 -2.75 -5.25 -1.95
C ALA A 223 -2.30 -6.18 -3.09
N VAL A 224 -2.20 -5.64 -4.30
CA VAL A 224 -1.72 -6.41 -5.46
C VAL A 224 -0.20 -6.34 -5.59
N VAL A 225 0.41 -5.40 -4.88
CA VAL A 225 1.84 -5.17 -4.86
C VAL A 225 2.23 -4.46 -3.57
N LEU A 226 3.42 -4.79 -3.06
CA LEU A 226 4.09 -4.12 -1.96
C LEU A 226 5.27 -3.29 -2.49
N VAL A 227 5.37 -2.05 -2.05
CA VAL A 227 6.47 -1.13 -2.40
C VAL A 227 7.35 -0.97 -1.18
N THR A 228 8.64 -1.24 -1.33
CA THR A 228 9.62 -1.25 -0.24
C THR A 228 11.01 -0.89 -0.75
N ASP A 229 11.87 -0.40 0.12
CA ASP A 229 13.32 -0.37 -0.09
C ASP A 229 14.05 -1.33 0.87
N HIS A 230 13.33 -2.06 1.71
CA HIS A 230 13.92 -2.99 2.65
C HIS A 230 14.47 -4.24 1.93
N PRO A 231 15.78 -4.55 2.02
CA PRO A 231 16.39 -5.57 1.17
C PRO A 231 15.83 -6.98 1.34
N ALA A 232 15.49 -7.39 2.56
CA ALA A 232 14.89 -8.70 2.81
C ALA A 232 13.47 -8.81 2.25
N LEU A 233 12.69 -7.72 2.35
CA LEU A 233 11.31 -7.66 1.91
C LEU A 233 11.23 -7.54 0.38
N ALA A 234 12.19 -6.83 -0.23
CA ALA A 234 12.35 -6.72 -1.68
C ALA A 234 12.63 -8.05 -2.40
N GLN A 235 13.06 -9.08 -1.66
CA GLN A 235 13.43 -10.40 -2.18
C GLN A 235 12.39 -11.49 -1.91
N THR A 236 11.28 -11.17 -1.24
CA THR A 236 10.23 -12.17 -0.98
C THR A 236 9.62 -12.68 -2.28
N GLU A 237 9.30 -13.97 -2.32
CA GLU A 237 8.58 -14.60 -3.44
C GLU A 237 7.09 -14.79 -3.11
N LEU A 238 6.68 -14.50 -1.87
CA LEU A 238 5.32 -14.72 -1.38
C LEU A 238 4.31 -13.66 -1.84
N HIS A 239 4.80 -12.53 -2.35
CA HIS A 239 3.98 -11.42 -2.84
C HIS A 239 4.71 -10.60 -3.92
N PRO A 240 4.02 -9.98 -4.89
CA PRO A 240 4.67 -9.06 -5.82
C PRO A 240 5.27 -7.85 -5.10
N VAL A 241 6.54 -7.52 -5.38
CA VAL A 241 7.26 -6.42 -4.74
C VAL A 241 7.91 -5.46 -5.73
N LEU A 242 7.87 -4.16 -5.41
CA LEU A 242 8.58 -3.08 -6.08
C LEU A 242 9.61 -2.45 -5.17
N SER A 243 10.82 -2.28 -5.71
CA SER A 243 11.85 -1.50 -5.04
C SER A 243 11.59 -0.01 -5.26
N ALA A 244 11.56 0.75 -4.19
CA ALA A 244 11.29 2.18 -4.19
C ALA A 244 12.41 3.03 -4.81
N LEU A 245 13.66 2.53 -4.82
CA LEU A 245 14.83 3.32 -5.23
C LEU A 245 15.47 2.93 -6.56
N ARG A 246 14.98 1.89 -7.27
CA ARG A 246 15.77 1.13 -8.27
C ARG A 246 16.81 1.96 -9.04
N THR A 247 18.07 1.65 -8.72
CA THR A 247 19.33 2.04 -9.36
C THR A 247 19.36 1.71 -10.84
#